data_AF-Q3A789-F1
#
_entry.id   AF-Q3A789-F1
#
_cell.length_a   1.000
_cell.length_b   1.000
_cell.length_c   1.000
_cell.angle_alpha   90.00
_cell.angle_beta   90.00
_cell.angle_gamma   90.00
#
_symmetry.space_group_name_H-M   'P 1'
#
loop_
_entity.id
_entity.type
_entity.pdbx_description
1 polymer ?
#
loop_
_entity_poly.entity_id
_entity_poly.type
_entity_poly.pdbx_seq_one_letter_code
_entity_poly.pdbx_strand_id
1 'polypeptide(L)'
;MKRNKTILAVVADASGEVFEHPELLMVGMNGGHTRLPRAEELIPLPEGSRLFTIPDTPPVGMDGNNNRMVTLRKLPRHYGGGRAQAVSAFLTPGYTRTLVPAAAYGDKQVQLPLWSYTAVGWCVEEERFYAAAVRVDRNTQWEPDHFDDRKLDPLVKKLVRAYPDNRLVEQLARCALDYHCFAAKNLFFRRWEAPLPTSPVCNARCLGCISLQEAPECCPSSQERITFVPTVEELCQIAVPHLEQAENAIVSFGQGCEGDPILQADTICQAVREMRRRTDCGTIHFNSNASDPDAVDRLAQAGIDSIRVSMNSVQEGFYQAYHRPCGYGLEQVYESVRRAKNHGLFTMINYLVFPGLNDRAEEVQALGDLVEAAGVDLIQMRNLSIDPALYCRAMKLEGEGLGMVEMLTRLKQRIPRLQYGYFNRTRENFYPEGYETDWPLPV
;
A
#
# COMPACT_ATOMS: atom_id res chain seq x y z
N MET A 1 33.36 6.83 9.60
CA MET A 1 32.65 5.89 10.49
C MET A 1 31.26 6.44 10.73
N LYS A 2 30.18 5.73 10.34
CA LYS A 2 28.82 6.11 10.77
C LYS A 2 28.82 6.06 12.30
N ARG A 3 28.48 7.16 12.97
CA ARG A 3 28.23 7.15 14.42
C ARG A 3 27.18 6.08 14.69
N ASN A 4 27.41 5.20 15.67
CA ASN A 4 26.34 4.33 16.17
C ASN A 4 25.23 5.25 16.67
N LYS A 5 24.04 5.13 16.10
CA LYS A 5 22.86 5.91 16.50
C LYS A 5 22.16 5.18 17.62
N THR A 6 21.79 5.90 18.66
CA THR A 6 20.99 5.38 19.78
C THR A 6 19.53 5.67 19.48
N ILE A 7 18.78 4.62 19.13
CA ILE A 7 17.35 4.75 18.85
C ILE A 7 16.56 4.26 20.06
N LEU A 8 15.97 5.20 20.79
CA LEU A 8 15.13 4.93 21.95
C LEU A 8 13.72 4.52 21.53
N ALA A 9 13.10 3.67 22.34
CA ALA A 9 11.70 3.33 22.20
C ALA A 9 10.84 4.56 22.43
N VAL A 10 9.83 4.75 21.59
CA VAL A 10 8.84 5.81 21.74
C VAL A 10 7.57 5.18 22.33
N VAL A 11 7.05 5.81 23.37
CA VAL A 11 5.88 5.33 24.12
C VAL A 11 4.87 6.47 24.25
N ALA A 12 3.62 6.12 24.55
CA ALA A 12 2.60 7.10 24.89
C ALA A 12 1.99 6.83 26.26
N ASP A 13 1.56 7.90 26.92
CA ASP A 13 0.76 7.80 28.14
C ASP A 13 -0.71 7.49 27.84
N ALA A 14 -1.57 7.52 28.86
CA ALA A 14 -3.00 7.28 28.71
C ALA A 14 -3.76 8.39 27.97
N SER A 15 -3.20 9.61 27.89
CA SER A 15 -3.78 10.73 27.14
C SER A 15 -3.40 10.70 25.65
N GLY A 16 -2.39 9.89 25.29
CA GLY A 16 -1.86 9.78 23.95
C GLY A 16 -0.67 10.71 23.70
N GLU A 17 -0.13 11.34 24.73
CA GLU A 17 1.10 12.14 24.63
C GLU A 17 2.29 11.20 24.37
N VAL A 18 3.06 11.49 23.33
CA VAL A 18 4.14 10.65 22.82
C VAL A 18 5.50 11.19 23.26
N PHE A 19 6.36 10.33 23.79
CA PHE A 19 7.71 10.68 24.25
C PHE A 19 8.67 9.46 24.17
N GLU A 20 9.96 9.71 24.21
CA GLU A 20 11.00 8.69 24.26
C GLU A 20 11.19 8.10 25.66
N HIS A 21 11.45 6.79 25.76
CA HIS A 21 11.79 6.15 27.02
C HIS A 21 13.34 6.06 27.15
N PRO A 22 13.96 6.72 28.15
CA PRO A 22 15.41 6.94 28.19
C PRO A 22 16.23 5.64 28.34
N GLU A 23 15.65 4.60 28.93
CA GLU A 23 16.34 3.34 29.22
C GLU A 23 16.02 2.21 28.24
N LEU A 24 15.05 2.41 27.34
CA LEU A 24 14.60 1.38 26.43
C LEU A 24 14.99 1.72 25.00
N LEU A 25 15.67 0.80 24.35
CA LEU A 25 15.97 0.87 22.92
C LEU A 25 14.77 0.41 22.09
N MET A 26 14.60 1.02 20.93
CA MET A 26 13.60 0.67 19.95
C MET A 26 13.80 -0.77 19.49
N VAL A 27 12.72 -1.55 19.52
CA VAL A 27 12.63 -2.86 18.88
C VAL A 27 11.42 -2.88 17.97
N GLY A 28 11.49 -3.76 16.96
CA GLY A 28 10.39 -4.01 16.04
C GLY A 28 10.13 -5.50 15.93
N MET A 29 9.00 -5.85 15.33
CA MET A 29 8.64 -7.23 15.06
C MET A 29 8.78 -7.54 13.57
N ASN A 30 9.35 -8.70 13.29
CA ASN A 30 9.39 -9.35 11.99
C ASN A 30 8.64 -10.67 12.14
N GLY A 31 7.39 -10.73 11.67
CA GLY A 31 6.48 -11.83 11.94
C GLY A 31 6.18 -11.95 13.43
N GLY A 32 6.44 -13.11 14.01
CA GLY A 32 6.28 -13.36 15.45
C GLY A 32 7.50 -12.99 16.29
N HIS A 33 8.63 -12.60 15.69
CA HIS A 33 9.90 -12.39 16.38
C HIS A 33 10.15 -10.90 16.68
N THR A 34 10.49 -10.57 17.92
CA THR A 34 10.86 -9.20 18.33
C THR A 34 12.38 -9.05 18.33
N ARG A 35 12.90 -8.01 17.68
CA ARG A 35 14.34 -7.77 17.58
C ARG A 35 14.70 -6.28 17.51
N LEU A 36 15.98 -5.99 17.68
CA LEU A 36 16.54 -4.69 17.30
C LEU A 36 16.51 -4.52 15.77
N PRO A 37 16.17 -3.33 15.26
CA PRO A 37 16.33 -3.02 13.85
C PRO A 37 17.82 -3.02 13.45
N ARG A 38 18.11 -3.47 12.22
CA ARG A 38 19.44 -3.31 11.63
C ARG A 38 19.64 -1.86 11.16
N ALA A 39 20.88 -1.42 10.99
CA ALA A 39 21.17 -0.03 10.64
C ALA A 39 20.61 0.35 9.25
N GLU A 40 20.61 -0.60 8.31
CA GLU A 40 20.04 -0.44 6.96
C GLU A 40 18.50 -0.47 6.92
N GLU A 41 17.85 -0.86 8.02
CA GLU A 41 16.39 -0.88 8.14
C GLU A 41 15.81 0.42 8.68
N LEU A 42 16.66 1.37 9.09
CA LEU A 42 16.29 2.57 9.80
C LEU A 42 16.54 3.83 8.96
N ILE A 43 15.50 4.64 8.84
CA ILE A 43 15.55 5.95 8.19
C ILE A 43 14.95 7.02 9.10
N PRO A 44 15.35 8.30 8.98
CA PRO A 44 14.58 9.39 9.56
C PRO A 44 13.12 9.26 9.14
N LEU A 45 12.20 9.49 10.07
CA LEU A 45 10.77 9.42 9.79
C LEU A 45 10.45 10.36 8.60
N PRO A 46 9.96 9.84 7.46
CA PRO A 46 9.74 10.67 6.29
C PRO A 46 8.70 11.76 6.56
N GLU A 47 8.92 12.94 6.00
CA GLU A 47 7.96 14.04 6.09
C GLU A 47 6.59 13.64 5.53
N GLY A 48 5.52 14.18 6.12
CA GLY A 48 4.14 13.76 5.81
C GLY A 48 3.69 12.48 6.52
N SER A 49 4.59 11.71 7.15
CA SER A 49 4.22 10.59 8.02
C SER A 49 3.48 11.08 9.29
N ARG A 50 2.78 10.17 9.97
CA ARG A 50 2.00 10.48 11.19
C ARG A 50 2.27 9.45 12.28
N LEU A 51 2.22 9.88 13.53
CA LEU A 51 2.32 9.00 14.69
C LEU A 51 0.92 8.65 15.23
N PHE A 52 0.77 7.44 15.73
CA PHE A 52 -0.45 6.95 16.35
C PHE A 52 -0.12 6.05 17.53
N THR A 53 -0.98 6.06 18.53
CA THR A 53 -0.95 5.07 19.60
C THR A 53 -1.57 3.76 19.14
N ILE A 54 -1.12 2.65 19.71
CA ILE A 54 -1.82 1.35 19.68
C ILE A 54 -2.58 1.25 21.00
N PRO A 55 -3.90 1.52 21.01
CA PRO A 55 -4.64 1.69 22.25
C PRO A 55 -4.58 0.44 23.14
N ASP A 56 -4.45 0.66 24.44
CA ASP A 56 -4.41 -0.40 25.46
C ASP A 56 -3.39 -1.52 25.20
N THR A 57 -2.34 -1.25 24.42
CA THR A 57 -1.33 -2.24 24.05
C THR A 57 0.03 -1.80 24.59
N PRO A 58 0.58 -2.47 25.63
CA PRO A 58 1.88 -2.13 26.20
C PRO A 58 3.03 -2.20 25.18
N PRO A 59 3.91 -1.19 25.09
CA PRO A 59 5.11 -1.25 24.25
C PRO A 59 6.11 -2.28 24.74
N VAL A 60 6.89 -2.81 23.81
CA VAL A 60 8.06 -3.64 24.11
C VAL A 60 9.31 -2.85 23.69
N GLY A 61 10.28 -2.79 24.60
CA GLY A 61 11.60 -2.18 24.40
C GLY A 61 12.70 -3.15 24.78
N MET A 62 13.93 -2.88 24.38
CA MET A 62 15.09 -3.59 24.92
C MET A 62 15.79 -2.72 25.97
N ASP A 63 15.96 -3.22 27.19
CA ASP A 63 16.72 -2.52 28.23
C ASP A 63 18.21 -2.46 27.83
N GLY A 64 18.71 -1.25 27.64
CA GLY A 64 20.08 -0.99 27.17
C GLY A 64 21.17 -1.44 28.15
N ASN A 65 20.84 -1.65 29.43
CA ASN A 65 21.82 -2.02 30.46
C ASN A 65 22.07 -3.53 30.52
N ASN A 66 21.05 -4.34 30.25
CA ASN A 66 21.11 -5.80 30.43
C ASN A 66 20.70 -6.60 29.18
N ASN A 67 20.38 -5.93 28.07
CA ASN A 67 19.95 -6.52 26.80
C ASN A 67 18.73 -7.44 26.91
N ARG A 68 17.80 -7.16 27.84
CA ARG A 68 16.56 -7.92 28.00
C ARG A 68 15.39 -7.20 27.36
N MET A 69 14.51 -7.95 26.71
CA MET A 69 13.22 -7.43 26.26
C MET A 69 12.32 -7.15 27.47
N VAL A 70 11.77 -5.95 27.51
CA VAL A 70 10.91 -5.46 28.59
C VAL A 70 9.56 -5.02 28.00
N THR A 71 8.47 -5.54 28.55
CA THR A 71 7.12 -5.04 28.27
C THR A 71 6.76 -3.96 29.28
N LEU A 72 6.65 -2.72 28.82
CA LEU A 72 6.33 -1.58 29.68
C LEU A 72 4.81 -1.48 29.84
N ARG A 73 4.26 -2.01 30.93
CA ARG A 73 2.81 -1.95 31.20
C ARG A 73 2.37 -0.65 31.87
N LYS A 74 3.25 -0.08 32.67
CA LYS A 74 3.03 1.19 33.39
C LYS A 74 4.25 2.06 33.24
N LEU A 75 4.02 3.35 33.08
CA LEU A 75 5.07 4.35 33.13
C LEU A 75 5.68 4.42 34.54
N PRO A 76 6.97 4.76 34.67
CA PRO A 76 7.58 5.10 35.94
C PRO A 76 6.79 6.20 36.68
N ARG A 77 6.83 6.21 38.02
CA ARG A 77 6.10 7.20 38.84
C ARG A 77 6.48 8.65 38.53
N HIS A 78 7.74 8.90 38.17
CA HIS A 78 8.21 10.23 37.77
C HIS A 78 7.65 10.70 36.42
N TYR A 79 7.12 9.78 35.60
CA TYR A 79 6.35 10.05 34.38
C TYR A 79 4.83 9.91 34.62
N GLY A 80 4.36 10.06 35.86
CA GLY A 80 2.93 10.02 36.22
C GLY A 80 2.34 8.65 36.53
N GLY A 81 3.09 7.54 36.30
CA GLY A 81 2.67 6.20 36.76
C GLY A 81 1.50 5.56 36.00
N GLY A 82 1.01 6.19 34.93
CA GLY A 82 -0.13 5.74 34.13
C GLY A 82 0.14 4.49 33.29
N ARG A 83 -0.87 4.01 32.57
CA ARG A 83 -0.70 2.97 31.55
C ARG A 83 0.19 3.48 30.41
N ALA A 84 1.09 2.64 29.94
CA ALA A 84 1.89 2.92 28.76
C ALA A 84 1.26 2.27 27.53
N GLN A 85 1.33 2.96 26.40
CA GLN A 85 0.79 2.53 25.12
C GLN A 85 1.90 2.52 24.07
N ALA A 86 1.87 1.51 23.19
CA ALA A 86 2.81 1.44 22.09
C ALA A 86 2.53 2.53 21.05
N VAL A 87 3.57 2.98 20.37
CA VAL A 87 3.48 4.00 19.33
C VAL A 87 3.89 3.39 18.00
N SER A 88 3.22 3.81 16.94
CA SER A 88 3.45 3.41 15.56
C SER A 88 3.53 4.63 14.67
N ALA A 89 4.22 4.50 13.54
CA ALA A 89 4.13 5.44 12.44
C ALA A 89 3.21 4.89 11.33
N PHE A 90 2.45 5.78 10.69
CA PHE A 90 1.92 5.60 9.34
C PHE A 90 2.86 6.33 8.38
N LEU A 91 3.56 5.56 7.55
CA LEU A 91 4.52 6.12 6.60
C LEU A 91 3.81 6.88 5.48
N THR A 92 4.39 7.99 5.06
CA THR A 92 4.02 8.60 3.78
C THR A 92 4.21 7.60 2.62
N PRO A 93 3.36 7.60 1.59
CA PRO A 93 3.54 6.79 0.38
C PRO A 93 4.94 6.92 -0.24
N GLY A 94 5.46 5.83 -0.80
CA GLY A 94 6.83 5.77 -1.37
C GLY A 94 7.86 5.07 -0.48
N TYR A 95 7.49 4.75 0.76
CA TYR A 95 8.32 4.04 1.73
C TYR A 95 7.68 2.72 2.15
N THR A 96 8.49 1.66 2.21
CA THR A 96 8.09 0.32 2.66
C THR A 96 8.60 0.06 4.06
N ARG A 97 7.74 -0.40 4.95
CA ARG A 97 8.12 -0.78 6.32
C ARG A 97 9.00 -2.02 6.32
N THR A 98 10.01 -2.05 7.19
CA THR A 98 10.89 -3.19 7.42
C THR A 98 10.52 -3.96 8.68
N LEU A 99 9.86 -3.31 9.65
CA LEU A 99 9.37 -3.93 10.89
C LEU A 99 8.01 -3.36 11.30
N VAL A 100 7.18 -4.17 11.95
CA VAL A 100 5.95 -3.71 12.63
C VAL A 100 6.27 -3.30 14.08
N PRO A 101 5.46 -2.46 14.73
CA PRO A 101 5.71 -2.03 16.12
C PRO A 101 5.76 -3.23 17.07
N ALA A 102 6.77 -3.25 17.94
CA ALA A 102 6.86 -4.26 18.99
C ALA A 102 5.98 -3.88 20.18
N ALA A 103 4.96 -4.69 20.42
CA ALA A 103 3.98 -4.46 21.48
C ALA A 103 3.44 -5.79 22.02
N ALA A 104 2.88 -5.77 23.22
CA ALA A 104 2.24 -6.94 23.82
C ALA A 104 0.84 -7.17 23.24
N TYR A 105 0.77 -7.57 21.97
CA TYR A 105 -0.49 -7.77 21.25
C TYR A 105 -1.43 -8.83 21.87
N GLY A 106 -0.91 -9.71 22.73
CA GLY A 106 -1.73 -10.66 23.51
C GLY A 106 -2.61 -9.98 24.56
N ASP A 107 -2.23 -8.78 25.02
CA ASP A 107 -3.02 -7.99 25.98
C ASP A 107 -4.03 -7.06 25.30
N LYS A 108 -3.99 -6.98 23.96
CA LYS A 108 -4.78 -6.01 23.20
C LYS A 108 -6.27 -6.35 23.24
N GLN A 109 -7.09 -5.36 23.56
CA GLN A 109 -8.53 -5.50 23.71
C GLN A 109 -9.34 -5.11 22.46
N VAL A 110 -8.76 -4.31 21.57
CA VAL A 110 -9.44 -3.76 20.39
C VAL A 110 -8.81 -4.23 19.09
N GLN A 111 -9.65 -4.51 18.08
CA GLN A 111 -9.16 -4.65 16.73
C GLN A 111 -8.75 -3.27 16.19
N LEU A 112 -7.57 -3.22 15.58
CA LEU A 112 -7.02 -1.95 15.10
C LEU A 112 -7.61 -1.57 13.73
N PRO A 113 -7.74 -0.27 13.42
CA PRO A 113 -8.09 0.20 12.08
C PRO A 113 -7.14 -0.33 11.00
N LEU A 114 -7.61 -0.39 9.76
CA LEU A 114 -6.83 -0.80 8.59
C LEU A 114 -5.80 0.27 8.21
N TRP A 115 -4.73 0.37 8.99
CA TRP A 115 -3.60 1.28 8.79
C TRP A 115 -2.28 0.52 8.66
N SER A 116 -1.27 1.17 8.09
CA SER A 116 0.07 0.61 7.87
C SER A 116 0.98 0.82 9.07
N TYR A 117 0.76 0.04 10.13
CA TYR A 117 1.57 0.11 11.36
C TYR A 117 3.05 -0.20 11.09
N THR A 118 3.94 0.71 11.52
CA THR A 118 5.39 0.66 11.31
C THR A 118 6.11 1.02 12.60
N ALA A 119 7.16 0.26 12.95
CA ALA A 119 7.97 0.54 14.13
C ALA A 119 8.65 1.92 14.03
N VAL A 120 8.62 2.68 15.13
CA VAL A 120 9.17 4.04 15.22
C VAL A 120 9.94 4.21 16.54
N GLY A 121 10.99 5.03 16.52
CA GLY A 121 11.83 5.34 17.66
C GLY A 121 12.42 6.75 17.59
N TRP A 122 13.11 7.17 18.64
CA TRP A 122 13.74 8.50 18.72
C TRP A 122 15.25 8.39 18.65
N CYS A 123 15.88 9.10 17.72
CA CYS A 123 17.33 9.17 17.62
C CYS A 123 17.87 10.29 18.50
N VAL A 124 18.67 9.92 19.51
CA VAL A 124 19.24 10.88 20.48
C VAL A 124 20.22 11.83 19.80
N GLU A 125 21.09 11.32 18.92
CA GLU A 125 22.18 12.10 18.33
C GLU A 125 21.72 13.09 17.26
N GLU A 126 20.52 12.90 16.70
CA GLU A 126 19.96 13.74 15.65
C GLU A 126 18.66 14.44 16.05
N GLU A 127 18.20 14.22 17.29
CA GLU A 127 17.00 14.82 17.87
C GLU A 127 15.77 14.73 16.95
N ARG A 128 15.53 13.53 16.41
CA ARG A 128 14.41 13.28 15.50
C ARG A 128 13.92 11.84 15.51
N PHE A 129 12.68 11.64 15.06
CA PHE A 129 12.09 10.32 14.89
C PHE A 129 12.76 9.54 13.75
N TYR A 130 12.88 8.23 13.97
CA TYR A 130 13.32 7.23 13.01
C TYR A 130 12.26 6.14 12.86
N ALA A 131 12.08 5.65 11.64
CA ALA A 131 11.18 4.56 11.34
C ALA A 131 11.93 3.35 10.77
N ALA A 132 11.42 2.16 11.05
CA ALA A 132 11.88 0.93 10.43
C ALA A 132 11.29 0.84 9.01
N ALA A 133 11.98 1.44 8.03
CA ALA A 133 11.49 1.58 6.66
C ALA A 133 12.63 1.76 5.65
N VAL A 134 12.33 1.55 4.38
CA VAL A 134 13.19 1.90 3.25
C VAL A 134 12.40 2.61 2.15
N ARG A 135 13.05 3.51 1.42
CA ARG A 135 12.44 4.16 0.27
C ARG A 135 12.43 3.22 -0.93
N VAL A 136 11.28 3.11 -1.60
CA VAL A 136 11.08 2.27 -2.80
C VAL A 136 10.57 3.06 -4.01
N ASP A 137 10.18 4.32 -3.82
CA ASP A 137 9.73 5.19 -4.91
C ASP A 137 10.23 6.63 -4.70
N ARG A 138 10.49 7.32 -5.81
CA ARG A 138 10.96 8.72 -5.83
C ARG A 138 9.84 9.71 -6.09
N ASN A 139 8.66 9.24 -6.52
CA ASN A 139 7.57 10.11 -6.91
C ASN A 139 7.04 10.93 -5.72
N THR A 140 7.08 12.25 -5.86
CA THR A 140 6.63 13.24 -4.88
C THR A 140 5.19 13.72 -5.12
N GLN A 141 4.53 13.28 -6.20
CA GLN A 141 3.16 13.71 -6.55
C GLN A 141 2.10 13.40 -5.49
N TRP A 142 2.40 12.49 -4.56
CA TRP A 142 1.51 12.10 -3.45
C TRP A 142 1.85 12.82 -2.15
N GLU A 143 2.73 13.83 -2.17
CA GLU A 143 3.00 14.67 -1.02
C GLU A 143 1.76 15.51 -0.65
N PRO A 144 1.35 15.53 0.63
CA PRO A 144 0.14 16.22 1.08
C PRO A 144 0.06 17.70 0.68
N ASP A 145 1.20 18.38 0.58
CA ASP A 145 1.29 19.82 0.25
C ASP A 145 0.76 20.16 -1.14
N HIS A 146 0.66 19.16 -2.03
CA HIS A 146 0.03 19.33 -3.33
C HIS A 146 -1.51 19.44 -3.24
N PHE A 147 -2.16 19.04 -2.15
CA PHE A 147 -3.60 18.82 -2.06
C PHE A 147 -4.32 19.81 -1.14
N ASP A 148 -4.28 21.10 -1.49
CA ASP A 148 -5.01 22.17 -0.78
C ASP A 148 -6.51 22.13 -1.11
N ASP A 149 -7.33 21.70 -0.12
CA ASP A 149 -8.78 21.56 -0.27
C ASP A 149 -9.50 22.88 -0.59
N ARG A 150 -8.93 24.03 -0.20
CA ARG A 150 -9.50 25.35 -0.54
C ARG A 150 -9.46 25.63 -2.05
N LYS A 151 -8.48 25.05 -2.75
CA LYS A 151 -8.35 25.13 -4.21
C LYS A 151 -9.18 24.06 -4.91
N LEU A 152 -9.40 22.92 -4.26
CA LEU A 152 -10.15 21.78 -4.79
C LEU A 152 -11.66 22.08 -4.90
N ASP A 153 -12.25 22.66 -3.86
CA ASP A 153 -13.69 22.91 -3.75
C ASP A 153 -14.32 23.58 -4.99
N PRO A 154 -13.77 24.69 -5.52
CA PRO A 154 -14.28 25.32 -6.74
C PRO A 154 -14.18 24.43 -7.99
N LEU A 155 -13.13 23.60 -8.08
CA LEU A 155 -12.89 22.71 -9.21
C LEU A 155 -13.91 21.55 -9.22
N VAL A 156 -14.19 20.98 -8.04
CA VAL A 156 -15.23 19.96 -7.87
C VAL A 156 -16.59 20.51 -8.31
N LYS A 157 -16.98 21.68 -7.78
CA LYS A 157 -18.26 22.33 -8.15
C LYS A 157 -18.36 22.61 -9.65
N LYS A 158 -17.27 23.00 -10.29
CA LYS A 158 -17.22 23.24 -11.75
C LYS A 158 -17.47 21.94 -12.53
N LEU A 159 -16.79 20.85 -12.18
CA LEU A 159 -16.92 19.59 -12.91
C LEU A 159 -18.30 18.93 -12.70
N VAL A 160 -18.81 18.93 -11.47
CA VAL A 160 -20.17 18.43 -11.15
C VAL A 160 -21.24 19.19 -11.95
N ARG A 161 -21.12 20.53 -12.08
CA ARG A 161 -22.05 21.33 -12.89
C ARG A 161 -21.94 21.06 -14.39
N ALA A 162 -20.75 20.69 -14.87
CA ALA A 162 -20.53 20.38 -16.28
C ALA A 162 -21.13 19.02 -16.68
N TYR A 163 -21.24 18.10 -15.72
CA TYR A 163 -21.74 16.74 -15.95
C TYR A 163 -22.79 16.35 -14.89
N PRO A 164 -23.96 17.02 -14.85
CA PRO A 164 -24.95 16.83 -13.79
C PRO A 164 -25.57 15.42 -13.77
N ASP A 165 -25.59 14.73 -14.92
CA ASP A 165 -26.17 13.39 -15.05
C ASP A 165 -25.12 12.27 -14.92
N ASN A 166 -23.84 12.61 -14.70
CA ASN A 166 -22.76 11.63 -14.59
C ASN A 166 -22.56 11.21 -13.12
N ARG A 167 -23.06 10.02 -12.79
CA ARG A 167 -23.03 9.47 -11.42
C ARG A 167 -21.61 9.23 -10.92
N LEU A 168 -20.67 8.98 -11.84
CA LEU A 168 -19.26 8.78 -11.51
C LEU A 168 -18.60 10.07 -11.03
N VAL A 169 -18.96 11.22 -11.61
CA VAL A 169 -18.45 12.53 -11.15
C VAL A 169 -18.92 12.84 -9.73
N GLU A 170 -20.18 12.53 -9.41
CA GLU A 170 -20.71 12.68 -8.05
C GLU A 170 -19.97 11.79 -7.04
N GLN A 171 -19.77 10.52 -7.37
CA GLN A 171 -19.01 9.61 -6.51
C GLN A 171 -17.56 10.08 -6.31
N LEU A 172 -16.89 10.53 -7.38
CA LEU A 172 -15.52 11.02 -7.28
C LEU A 172 -15.41 12.33 -6.51
N ALA A 173 -16.46 13.18 -6.53
CA ALA A 173 -16.54 14.36 -5.67
C ALA A 173 -16.57 13.96 -4.19
N ARG A 174 -17.40 12.98 -3.82
CA ARG A 174 -17.41 12.42 -2.45
C ARG A 174 -16.05 11.83 -2.08
N CYS A 175 -15.43 11.05 -2.98
CA CYS A 175 -14.10 10.50 -2.72
C CYS A 175 -13.03 11.59 -2.50
N ALA A 176 -13.10 12.71 -3.23
CA ALA A 176 -12.15 13.80 -3.11
C ALA A 176 -12.35 14.65 -1.85
N LEU A 177 -13.61 14.90 -1.45
CA LEU A 177 -13.95 15.81 -0.36
C LEU A 177 -14.16 15.10 0.98
N ASP A 178 -14.86 13.96 1.00
CA ASP A 178 -15.22 13.26 2.24
C ASP A 178 -14.11 12.28 2.67
N TYR A 179 -13.57 11.53 1.71
CA TYR A 179 -12.50 10.54 1.97
C TYR A 179 -11.09 11.10 1.77
N HIS A 180 -10.99 12.36 1.31
CA HIS A 180 -9.73 13.03 0.96
C HIS A 180 -8.80 12.18 0.05
N CYS A 181 -9.36 11.37 -0.85
CA CYS A 181 -8.61 10.50 -1.75
C CYS A 181 -7.80 11.30 -2.76
N PHE A 182 -6.47 11.22 -2.69
CA PHE A 182 -5.57 11.99 -3.56
C PHE A 182 -5.76 11.68 -5.05
N ALA A 183 -6.01 10.42 -5.42
CA ALA A 183 -6.34 10.07 -6.80
C ALA A 183 -7.63 10.77 -7.27
N ALA A 184 -8.67 10.80 -6.44
CA ALA A 184 -9.91 11.52 -6.81
C ALA A 184 -9.67 13.02 -6.95
N LYS A 185 -8.87 13.63 -6.05
CA LYS A 185 -8.49 15.05 -6.15
C LYS A 185 -7.75 15.36 -7.45
N ASN A 186 -6.88 14.46 -7.91
CA ASN A 186 -6.11 14.60 -9.14
C ASN A 186 -6.96 14.74 -10.41
N LEU A 187 -8.13 14.08 -10.47
CA LEU A 187 -9.10 14.30 -11.55
C LEU A 187 -9.54 15.78 -11.62
N PHE A 188 -9.89 16.37 -10.48
CA PHE A 188 -10.37 17.76 -10.42
C PHE A 188 -9.24 18.77 -10.65
N PHE A 189 -8.02 18.46 -10.19
CA PHE A 189 -6.83 19.26 -10.47
C PHE A 189 -6.30 19.08 -11.91
N ARG A 190 -6.78 18.07 -12.66
CA ARG A 190 -6.29 17.70 -13.99
C ARG A 190 -4.79 17.45 -14.04
N ARG A 191 -4.32 16.56 -13.19
CA ARG A 191 -2.92 16.12 -13.15
C ARG A 191 -2.84 14.67 -12.70
N TRP A 192 -1.82 13.97 -13.15
CA TRP A 192 -1.39 12.66 -12.66
C TRP A 192 -2.49 11.59 -12.77
N GLU A 193 -2.56 10.67 -11.80
CA GLU A 193 -3.50 9.56 -11.81
C GLU A 193 -4.91 9.96 -11.37
N ALA A 194 -5.89 9.70 -12.24
CA ALA A 194 -7.32 9.80 -11.99
C ALA A 194 -7.98 8.41 -11.87
N PRO A 195 -8.85 8.19 -10.87
CA PRO A 195 -9.54 6.92 -10.63
C PRO A 195 -10.79 6.77 -11.52
N LEU A 196 -11.05 5.54 -11.98
CA LEU A 196 -12.24 5.13 -12.74
C LEU A 196 -12.96 3.96 -12.04
N PRO A 197 -13.54 4.15 -10.83
CA PRO A 197 -14.21 3.07 -10.13
C PRO A 197 -15.41 2.56 -10.94
N THR A 198 -15.46 1.25 -11.16
CA THR A 198 -16.41 0.63 -12.09
C THR A 198 -17.20 -0.54 -11.49
N SER A 199 -16.66 -1.22 -10.47
CA SER A 199 -17.28 -2.44 -9.94
C SER A 199 -17.94 -2.28 -8.56
N PRO A 200 -19.26 -2.54 -8.44
CA PRO A 200 -19.92 -2.62 -7.13
C PRO A 200 -19.70 -3.96 -6.42
N VAL A 201 -19.05 -4.95 -7.07
CA VAL A 201 -18.94 -6.32 -6.58
C VAL A 201 -17.50 -6.81 -6.60
N CYS A 202 -17.18 -7.78 -5.73
CA CYS A 202 -15.86 -8.40 -5.68
C CYS A 202 -16.02 -9.91 -5.51
N ASN A 203 -15.12 -10.68 -6.12
CA ASN A 203 -15.04 -12.13 -5.97
C ASN A 203 -13.94 -12.54 -4.98
N ALA A 204 -13.45 -11.62 -4.14
CA ALA A 204 -12.53 -11.90 -3.04
C ALA A 204 -13.11 -11.38 -1.72
N ARG A 205 -12.92 -12.13 -0.63
CA ARG A 205 -13.37 -11.76 0.72
C ARG A 205 -12.17 -11.41 1.59
N CYS A 206 -11.36 -10.46 1.13
CA CYS A 206 -10.08 -10.13 1.74
C CYS A 206 -10.23 -9.85 3.24
N LEU A 207 -9.34 -10.45 4.05
CA LEU A 207 -9.33 -10.28 5.51
C LEU A 207 -9.28 -8.80 5.94
N GLY A 208 -8.54 -7.97 5.20
CA GLY A 208 -8.43 -6.52 5.40
C GLY A 208 -9.01 -5.71 4.23
N CYS A 209 -10.19 -6.07 3.70
CA CYS A 209 -10.82 -5.32 2.61
C CYS A 209 -11.10 -3.86 2.99
N ILE A 210 -10.52 -2.92 2.27
CA ILE A 210 -10.65 -1.48 2.56
C ILE A 210 -11.97 -0.87 2.08
N SER A 211 -12.69 -1.56 1.19
CA SER A 211 -13.94 -1.07 0.57
C SER A 211 -15.21 -1.74 1.11
N LEU A 212 -15.07 -2.80 1.91
CA LEU A 212 -16.17 -3.54 2.51
C LEU A 212 -15.71 -4.33 3.73
N GLN A 213 -16.27 -4.01 4.90
CA GLN A 213 -16.11 -4.79 6.13
C GLN A 213 -17.49 -5.27 6.59
N GLU A 214 -17.74 -6.58 6.47
CA GLU A 214 -19.08 -7.15 6.73
C GLU A 214 -19.34 -7.42 8.22
N ALA A 215 -18.30 -7.48 9.05
CA ALA A 215 -18.43 -7.81 10.47
C ALA A 215 -18.72 -6.55 11.32
N PRO A 216 -19.79 -6.54 12.14
CA PRO A 216 -20.17 -5.39 12.99
C PRO A 216 -19.10 -4.98 14.00
N GLU A 217 -18.26 -5.93 14.39
CA GLU A 217 -17.18 -5.77 15.40
C GLU A 217 -15.87 -5.29 14.76
N CYS A 218 -15.84 -5.15 13.43
CA CYS A 218 -14.69 -4.68 12.69
C CYS A 218 -14.69 -3.16 12.54
N CYS A 219 -13.51 -2.57 12.44
CA CYS A 219 -13.38 -1.16 12.05
C CYS A 219 -14.07 -0.95 10.68
N PRO A 220 -14.86 0.13 10.50
CA PRO A 220 -15.50 0.41 9.22
C PRO A 220 -14.48 0.51 8.09
N SER A 221 -14.91 0.18 6.88
CA SER A 221 -14.12 0.36 5.66
C SER A 221 -13.74 1.82 5.47
N SER A 222 -12.51 2.08 5.03
CA SER A 222 -12.00 3.45 4.86
C SER A 222 -12.71 4.22 3.73
N GLN A 223 -13.31 3.51 2.77
CA GLN A 223 -14.04 4.07 1.64
C GLN A 223 -15.26 3.20 1.35
N GLU A 224 -16.41 3.82 1.05
CA GLU A 224 -17.60 3.09 0.63
C GLU A 224 -17.49 2.62 -0.81
N ARG A 225 -17.97 1.40 -1.07
CA ARG A 225 -18.03 0.85 -2.42
C ARG A 225 -19.11 1.55 -3.25
N ILE A 226 -18.81 1.84 -4.52
CA ILE A 226 -19.83 2.28 -5.47
C ILE A 226 -20.97 1.25 -5.57
N THR A 227 -22.18 1.71 -5.86
CA THR A 227 -23.39 0.87 -5.88
C THR A 227 -23.93 0.61 -7.29
N PHE A 228 -23.22 1.08 -8.31
CA PHE A 228 -23.63 0.98 -9.72
C PHE A 228 -22.42 0.67 -10.61
N VAL A 229 -22.70 0.20 -11.83
CA VAL A 229 -21.70 0.11 -12.91
C VAL A 229 -21.85 1.36 -13.78
N PRO A 230 -20.81 2.21 -13.90
CA PRO A 230 -20.83 3.35 -14.82
C PRO A 230 -21.05 2.90 -16.26
N THR A 231 -21.74 3.72 -17.04
CA THR A 231 -21.83 3.54 -18.48
C THR A 231 -20.50 3.89 -19.17
N VAL A 232 -20.32 3.39 -20.39
CA VAL A 232 -19.16 3.74 -21.23
C VAL A 232 -19.05 5.26 -21.40
N GLU A 233 -20.18 5.94 -21.61
CA GLU A 233 -20.20 7.41 -21.76
C GLU A 233 -19.78 8.11 -20.47
N GLU A 234 -20.28 7.70 -19.30
CA GLU A 234 -19.89 8.29 -18.01
C GLU A 234 -18.37 8.18 -17.78
N LEU A 235 -17.76 7.04 -18.14
CA LEU A 235 -16.32 6.83 -18.07
C LEU A 235 -15.57 7.74 -19.05
N CYS A 236 -16.00 7.78 -20.32
CA CYS A 236 -15.32 8.55 -21.37
C CYS A 236 -15.42 10.07 -21.14
N GLN A 237 -16.50 10.58 -20.57
CA GLN A 237 -16.70 12.00 -20.26
C GLN A 237 -15.64 12.57 -19.33
N ILE A 238 -15.12 11.76 -18.40
CA ILE A 238 -14.06 12.17 -17.47
C ILE A 238 -12.68 11.71 -17.92
N ALA A 239 -12.58 10.50 -18.48
CA ALA A 239 -11.28 9.91 -18.81
C ALA A 239 -10.63 10.60 -20.02
N VAL A 240 -11.38 10.85 -21.11
CA VAL A 240 -10.81 11.42 -22.34
C VAL A 240 -10.25 12.83 -22.10
N PRO A 241 -10.99 13.78 -21.48
CA PRO A 241 -10.43 15.10 -21.20
C PRO A 241 -9.22 15.05 -20.25
N HIS A 242 -9.19 14.11 -19.30
CA HIS A 242 -8.04 13.94 -18.40
C HIS A 242 -6.82 13.42 -19.14
N LEU A 243 -6.98 12.39 -19.98
CA LEU A 243 -5.90 11.83 -20.81
C LEU A 243 -5.28 12.87 -21.76
N GLU A 244 -6.08 13.80 -22.28
CA GLU A 244 -5.61 14.85 -23.20
C GLU A 244 -4.93 16.03 -22.50
N GLN A 245 -5.36 16.37 -21.28
CA GLN A 245 -5.07 17.68 -20.68
C GLN A 245 -4.24 17.60 -19.39
N ALA A 246 -4.20 16.44 -18.74
CA ALA A 246 -3.50 16.30 -17.46
C ALA A 246 -1.99 16.12 -17.65
N GLU A 247 -1.22 16.74 -16.76
CA GLU A 247 0.21 16.48 -16.66
C GLU A 247 0.45 15.03 -16.21
N ASN A 248 1.32 14.27 -16.87
CA ASN A 248 1.58 12.85 -16.57
C ASN A 248 0.28 12.02 -16.45
N ALA A 249 -0.63 12.18 -17.41
CA ALA A 249 -1.99 11.66 -17.34
C ALA A 249 -2.03 10.12 -17.24
N ILE A 250 -2.64 9.64 -16.15
CA ILE A 250 -3.02 8.23 -15.98
C ILE A 250 -4.52 8.20 -15.64
N VAL A 251 -5.28 7.32 -16.28
CA VAL A 251 -6.61 6.93 -15.79
C VAL A 251 -6.56 5.47 -15.36
N SER A 252 -7.20 5.15 -14.25
CA SER A 252 -6.95 3.88 -13.55
C SER A 252 -8.21 3.21 -13.04
N PHE A 253 -8.46 1.99 -13.51
CA PHE A 253 -9.49 1.10 -12.97
C PHE A 253 -8.96 0.36 -11.73
N GLY A 254 -9.83 -0.06 -10.82
CA GLY A 254 -9.52 -0.83 -9.60
C GLY A 254 -9.03 0.03 -8.44
N GLN A 255 -9.95 0.75 -7.81
CA GLN A 255 -9.72 1.76 -6.80
C GLN A 255 -10.23 1.35 -5.41
N GLY A 256 -9.82 2.10 -4.38
CA GLY A 256 -10.22 1.82 -2.99
C GLY A 256 -11.72 1.91 -2.70
N CYS A 257 -12.50 2.54 -3.58
CA CYS A 257 -13.95 2.70 -3.46
C CYS A 257 -14.75 1.75 -4.38
N GLU A 258 -14.14 0.67 -4.87
CA GLU A 258 -14.84 -0.35 -5.66
C GLU A 258 -14.54 -1.79 -5.17
N GLY A 259 -15.24 -2.76 -5.77
CA GLY A 259 -14.85 -4.17 -5.72
C GLY A 259 -13.78 -4.47 -6.78
N ASP A 260 -13.74 -5.70 -7.31
CA ASP A 260 -12.76 -5.99 -8.36
C ASP A 260 -13.29 -5.59 -9.75
N PRO A 261 -12.59 -4.73 -10.50
CA PRO A 261 -13.05 -4.27 -11.82
C PRO A 261 -13.04 -5.36 -12.89
N ILE A 262 -12.35 -6.49 -12.69
CA ILE A 262 -12.34 -7.57 -13.68
C ILE A 262 -13.71 -8.19 -13.89
N LEU A 263 -14.58 -8.10 -12.88
CA LEU A 263 -15.99 -8.52 -12.96
C LEU A 263 -16.83 -7.62 -13.88
N GLN A 264 -16.30 -6.45 -14.28
CA GLN A 264 -16.91 -5.52 -15.22
C GLN A 264 -16.07 -5.39 -16.50
N ALA A 265 -15.26 -6.41 -16.84
CA ALA A 265 -14.34 -6.36 -17.96
C ALA A 265 -15.02 -6.01 -19.30
N ASP A 266 -16.26 -6.42 -19.53
CA ASP A 266 -16.99 -6.10 -20.77
C ASP A 266 -17.19 -4.59 -20.94
N THR A 267 -17.74 -3.93 -19.92
CA THR A 267 -17.94 -2.47 -19.90
C THR A 267 -16.60 -1.74 -20.02
N ILE A 268 -15.59 -2.21 -19.29
CA ILE A 268 -14.25 -1.59 -19.31
C ILE A 268 -13.62 -1.74 -20.69
N CYS A 269 -13.68 -2.90 -21.33
CA CYS A 269 -13.17 -3.10 -22.69
C CYS A 269 -13.84 -2.16 -23.69
N GLN A 270 -15.15 -1.98 -23.60
CA GLN A 270 -15.88 -1.03 -24.46
C GLN A 270 -15.43 0.41 -24.20
N ALA A 271 -15.30 0.80 -22.93
CA ALA A 271 -14.87 2.14 -22.56
C ALA A 271 -13.43 2.44 -22.99
N VAL A 272 -12.50 1.50 -22.80
CA VAL A 272 -11.10 1.65 -23.24
C VAL A 272 -11.00 1.79 -24.75
N ARG A 273 -11.74 0.99 -25.53
CA ARG A 273 -11.79 1.13 -27.00
C ARG A 273 -12.32 2.51 -27.41
N GLU A 274 -13.37 2.98 -26.76
CA GLU A 274 -13.94 4.31 -27.07
C GLU A 274 -12.99 5.45 -26.65
N MET A 275 -12.30 5.33 -25.51
CA MET A 275 -11.24 6.26 -25.11
C MET A 275 -10.13 6.30 -26.16
N ARG A 276 -9.61 5.14 -26.57
CA ARG A 276 -8.52 5.02 -27.56
C ARG A 276 -8.94 5.45 -28.97
N ARG A 277 -10.23 5.35 -29.31
CA ARG A 277 -10.78 5.91 -30.54
C ARG A 277 -10.76 7.44 -30.55
N ARG A 278 -10.91 8.07 -29.37
CA ARG A 278 -10.98 9.53 -29.21
C ARG A 278 -9.62 10.17 -28.97
N THR A 279 -8.70 9.48 -28.30
CA THR A 279 -7.36 10.00 -27.99
C THR A 279 -6.34 8.86 -27.84
N ASP A 280 -5.12 9.09 -28.33
CA ASP A 280 -3.94 8.24 -28.14
C ASP A 280 -3.09 8.66 -26.93
N CYS A 281 -3.44 9.77 -26.28
CA CYS A 281 -2.70 10.37 -25.19
C CYS A 281 -2.87 9.60 -23.87
N GLY A 282 -1.90 9.80 -22.98
CA GLY A 282 -1.91 9.29 -21.60
C GLY A 282 -1.90 7.77 -21.46
N THR A 283 -1.92 7.32 -20.20
CA THR A 283 -1.83 5.91 -19.83
C THR A 283 -3.17 5.43 -19.27
N ILE A 284 -3.67 4.29 -19.78
CA ILE A 284 -4.82 3.58 -19.23
C ILE A 284 -4.29 2.39 -18.43
N HIS A 285 -4.54 2.43 -17.12
CA HIS A 285 -4.05 1.47 -16.15
C HIS A 285 -5.17 0.62 -15.56
N PHE A 286 -4.90 -0.67 -15.30
CA PHE A 286 -5.87 -1.61 -14.75
C PHE A 286 -5.36 -2.29 -13.48
N ASN A 287 -5.99 -2.05 -12.33
CA ASN A 287 -5.72 -2.76 -11.08
C ASN A 287 -6.72 -3.89 -10.87
N SER A 288 -6.28 -5.08 -10.46
CA SER A 288 -7.20 -6.19 -10.17
C SER A 288 -6.55 -7.26 -9.28
N ASN A 289 -7.35 -8.17 -8.74
CA ASN A 289 -6.93 -9.47 -8.24
C ASN A 289 -6.55 -10.45 -9.37
N ALA A 290 -6.85 -10.09 -10.63
CA ALA A 290 -6.59 -10.84 -11.84
C ALA A 290 -7.19 -12.26 -11.83
N SER A 291 -8.42 -12.40 -11.37
CA SER A 291 -9.09 -13.70 -11.26
C SER A 291 -9.49 -14.37 -12.58
N ASP A 292 -9.45 -13.65 -13.70
CA ASP A 292 -9.94 -14.11 -15.02
C ASP A 292 -8.88 -13.85 -16.11
N PRO A 293 -8.14 -14.88 -16.55
CA PRO A 293 -7.16 -14.76 -17.63
C PRO A 293 -7.74 -14.36 -18.98
N ASP A 294 -8.95 -14.80 -19.33
CA ASP A 294 -9.58 -14.47 -20.61
C ASP A 294 -10.04 -13.01 -20.62
N ALA A 295 -10.45 -12.46 -19.47
CA ALA A 295 -10.68 -11.01 -19.32
C ALA A 295 -9.40 -10.20 -19.53
N VAL A 296 -8.24 -10.67 -19.05
CA VAL A 296 -6.96 -9.98 -19.27
C VAL A 296 -6.61 -9.88 -20.74
N ASP A 297 -6.80 -10.95 -21.52
CA ASP A 297 -6.56 -10.92 -22.98
C ASP A 297 -7.45 -9.89 -23.66
N ARG A 298 -8.75 -9.85 -23.30
CA ARG A 298 -9.71 -8.89 -23.85
C ARG A 298 -9.37 -7.45 -23.47
N LEU A 299 -8.94 -7.20 -22.24
CA LEU A 299 -8.50 -5.89 -21.77
C LEU A 299 -7.25 -5.42 -22.51
N ALA A 300 -6.27 -6.30 -22.68
CA ALA A 300 -5.06 -5.99 -23.44
C ALA A 300 -5.39 -5.64 -24.90
N GLN A 301 -6.25 -6.43 -25.54
CA GLN A 301 -6.73 -6.16 -26.90
C GLN A 301 -7.58 -4.88 -27.00
N ALA A 302 -8.23 -4.47 -25.91
CA ALA A 302 -8.98 -3.21 -25.87
C ALA A 302 -8.05 -1.98 -25.87
N GLY A 303 -6.81 -2.13 -25.39
CA GLY A 303 -5.78 -1.08 -25.43
C GLY A 303 -5.44 -0.45 -24.08
N ILE A 304 -5.55 -1.21 -22.98
CA ILE A 304 -4.89 -0.82 -21.72
C ILE A 304 -3.37 -0.89 -21.90
N ASP A 305 -2.62 -0.07 -21.18
CA ASP A 305 -1.16 -0.01 -21.33
C ASP A 305 -0.43 -0.80 -20.23
N SER A 306 -1.06 -0.96 -19.07
CA SER A 306 -0.46 -1.61 -17.91
C SER A 306 -1.50 -2.25 -16.99
N ILE A 307 -1.08 -3.30 -16.29
CA ILE A 307 -1.89 -4.02 -15.32
C ILE A 307 -1.12 -4.20 -14.00
N ARG A 308 -1.85 -4.08 -12.89
CA ARG A 308 -1.33 -4.32 -11.55
C ARG A 308 -2.15 -5.40 -10.84
N VAL A 309 -1.50 -6.48 -10.46
CA VAL A 309 -2.11 -7.65 -9.83
C VAL A 309 -1.83 -7.65 -8.33
N SER A 310 -2.88 -7.68 -7.51
CA SER A 310 -2.76 -7.60 -6.04
C SER A 310 -2.62 -8.97 -5.40
N MET A 311 -1.58 -9.14 -4.57
CA MET A 311 -1.37 -10.34 -3.75
C MET A 311 -0.63 -10.00 -2.46
N ASN A 312 -1.00 -10.65 -1.36
CA ASN A 312 -0.24 -10.59 -0.10
C ASN A 312 0.91 -11.60 -0.05
N SER A 313 0.81 -12.66 -0.85
CA SER A 313 1.81 -13.71 -0.95
C SER A 313 1.67 -14.47 -2.28
N VAL A 314 2.79 -15.01 -2.76
CA VAL A 314 2.90 -15.94 -3.89
C VAL A 314 2.82 -17.41 -3.47
N GLN A 315 2.56 -17.68 -2.19
CA GLN A 315 2.29 -19.03 -1.71
C GLN A 315 0.79 -19.20 -1.49
N GLU A 316 0.23 -20.27 -2.08
CA GLU A 316 -1.21 -20.54 -2.10
C GLU A 316 -1.87 -20.45 -0.72
N GLY A 317 -1.25 -21.05 0.31
CA GLY A 317 -1.83 -21.07 1.66
C GLY A 317 -2.02 -19.68 2.26
N PHE A 318 -1.03 -18.79 2.11
CA PHE A 318 -1.11 -17.41 2.60
C PHE A 318 -2.00 -16.54 1.72
N TYR A 319 -1.99 -16.78 0.40
CA TYR A 319 -2.88 -16.11 -0.54
C TYR A 319 -4.35 -16.40 -0.20
N GLN A 320 -4.72 -17.68 -0.06
CA GLN A 320 -6.08 -18.09 0.29
C GLN A 320 -6.53 -17.57 1.66
N ALA A 321 -5.64 -17.61 2.66
CA ALA A 321 -5.96 -17.15 4.01
C ALA A 321 -6.33 -15.65 4.04
N TYR A 322 -5.67 -14.84 3.21
CA TYR A 322 -5.90 -13.40 3.13
C TYR A 322 -6.99 -13.04 2.12
N HIS A 323 -6.81 -13.37 0.83
CA HIS A 323 -7.72 -12.96 -0.24
C HIS A 323 -9.07 -13.68 -0.19
N ARG A 324 -9.09 -14.93 0.30
CA ARG A 324 -10.30 -15.78 0.36
C ARG A 324 -11.07 -15.74 -0.97
N PRO A 325 -10.42 -16.20 -2.07
CA PRO A 325 -10.97 -16.07 -3.40
C PRO A 325 -12.26 -16.90 -3.54
N CYS A 326 -13.23 -16.38 -4.31
CA CYS A 326 -14.52 -17.01 -4.57
C CYS A 326 -14.61 -17.31 -6.06
N GLY A 327 -14.44 -18.59 -6.43
CA GLY A 327 -14.54 -19.03 -7.83
C GLY A 327 -13.26 -18.87 -8.65
N TYR A 328 -12.12 -18.61 -8.01
CA TYR A 328 -10.79 -18.60 -8.65
C TYR A 328 -9.70 -19.01 -7.64
N GLY A 329 -8.48 -19.28 -8.11
CA GLY A 329 -7.31 -19.59 -7.29
C GLY A 329 -6.05 -18.87 -7.79
N LEU A 330 -4.92 -19.06 -7.10
CA LEU A 330 -3.67 -18.38 -7.44
C LEU A 330 -3.12 -18.80 -8.82
N GLU A 331 -3.41 -20.02 -9.27
CA GLU A 331 -3.04 -20.50 -10.60
C GLU A 331 -3.63 -19.60 -11.70
N GLN A 332 -4.91 -19.25 -11.62
CA GLN A 332 -5.53 -18.31 -12.56
C GLN A 332 -4.85 -16.94 -12.50
N VAL A 333 -4.50 -16.47 -11.29
CA VAL A 333 -3.81 -15.18 -11.11
C VAL A 333 -2.45 -15.18 -11.81
N TYR A 334 -1.67 -16.27 -11.69
CA TYR A 334 -0.38 -16.40 -12.37
C TYR A 334 -0.52 -16.47 -13.88
N GLU A 335 -1.52 -17.20 -14.36
CA GLU A 335 -1.83 -17.26 -15.77
C GLU A 335 -2.21 -15.87 -16.32
N SER A 336 -3.00 -15.09 -15.58
CA SER A 336 -3.31 -13.70 -15.91
C SER A 336 -2.07 -12.81 -16.00
N VAL A 337 -1.12 -12.92 -15.06
CA VAL A 337 0.14 -12.16 -15.13
C VAL A 337 0.94 -12.53 -16.38
N ARG A 338 1.07 -13.84 -16.66
CA ARG A 338 1.78 -14.35 -17.84
C ARG A 338 1.14 -13.86 -19.15
N ARG A 339 -0.19 -13.95 -19.24
CA ARG A 339 -0.95 -13.49 -20.42
C ARG A 339 -0.83 -11.99 -20.64
N ALA A 340 -0.94 -11.19 -19.59
CA ALA A 340 -0.70 -9.76 -19.65
C ALA A 340 0.67 -9.43 -20.24
N LYS A 341 1.73 -10.12 -19.78
CA LYS A 341 3.08 -9.90 -20.30
C LYS A 341 3.22 -10.31 -21.76
N ASN A 342 2.65 -11.45 -22.16
CA ASN A 342 2.66 -11.91 -23.56
C ASN A 342 1.94 -10.95 -24.51
N HIS A 343 0.94 -10.23 -24.00
CA HIS A 343 0.26 -9.15 -24.73
C HIS A 343 1.03 -7.83 -24.75
N GLY A 344 2.23 -7.77 -24.14
CA GLY A 344 3.09 -6.59 -24.14
C GLY A 344 2.72 -5.52 -23.11
N LEU A 345 1.82 -5.82 -22.17
CA LEU A 345 1.48 -4.88 -21.11
C LEU A 345 2.67 -4.67 -20.16
N PHE A 346 2.76 -3.48 -19.57
CA PHE A 346 3.62 -3.28 -18.41
C PHE A 346 2.97 -3.94 -17.19
N THR A 347 3.63 -4.94 -16.63
CA THR A 347 3.08 -5.82 -15.61
C THR A 347 3.62 -5.49 -14.23
N MET A 348 2.71 -5.28 -13.28
CA MET A 348 3.04 -4.93 -11.91
C MET A 348 2.44 -5.93 -10.92
N ILE A 349 3.18 -6.24 -9.86
CA ILE A 349 2.61 -6.88 -8.67
C ILE A 349 2.39 -5.80 -7.61
N ASN A 350 1.15 -5.64 -7.15
CA ASN A 350 0.85 -4.91 -5.92
C ASN A 350 1.03 -5.86 -4.74
N TYR A 351 2.23 -5.83 -4.16
CA TYR A 351 2.59 -6.75 -3.10
C TYR A 351 2.25 -6.13 -1.75
N LEU A 352 1.34 -6.77 -1.02
CA LEU A 352 0.84 -6.27 0.26
C LEU A 352 1.80 -6.64 1.38
N VAL A 353 2.77 -5.77 1.62
CA VAL A 353 3.95 -6.00 2.46
C VAL A 353 3.63 -6.10 3.95
N PHE A 354 4.08 -7.19 4.55
CA PHE A 354 4.11 -7.48 5.97
C PHE A 354 5.43 -8.18 6.33
N PRO A 355 6.34 -7.51 7.07
CA PRO A 355 7.58 -8.11 7.55
C PRO A 355 7.35 -9.40 8.34
N GLY A 356 8.10 -10.45 8.00
CA GLY A 356 7.99 -11.81 8.51
C GLY A 356 7.09 -12.74 7.70
N LEU A 357 6.40 -12.24 6.67
CA LEU A 357 5.82 -13.07 5.62
C LEU A 357 6.62 -12.93 4.32
N ASN A 358 6.73 -11.69 3.85
CA ASN A 358 7.22 -11.40 2.50
C ASN A 358 8.73 -11.57 2.34
N ASP A 359 9.47 -11.50 3.44
CA ASP A 359 10.92 -11.69 3.52
C ASP A 359 11.31 -13.09 4.06
N ARG A 360 10.38 -14.05 4.12
CA ARG A 360 10.72 -15.45 4.39
C ARG A 360 11.46 -16.06 3.20
N ALA A 361 12.42 -16.94 3.44
CA ALA A 361 13.27 -17.47 2.38
C ALA A 361 12.47 -18.16 1.26
N GLU A 362 11.44 -18.92 1.63
CA GLU A 362 10.55 -19.63 0.69
C GLU A 362 9.71 -18.66 -0.14
N GLU A 363 9.23 -17.58 0.49
CA GLU A 363 8.45 -16.55 -0.19
C GLU A 363 9.31 -15.74 -1.16
N VAL A 364 10.53 -15.36 -0.76
CA VAL A 364 11.48 -14.65 -1.62
C VAL A 364 11.88 -15.50 -2.83
N GLN A 365 12.10 -16.80 -2.62
CA GLN A 365 12.39 -17.73 -3.72
C GLN A 365 11.22 -17.82 -4.70
N ALA A 366 10.01 -18.09 -4.19
CA ALA A 366 8.81 -18.22 -5.00
C ALA A 366 8.47 -16.93 -5.76
N LEU A 367 8.68 -15.77 -5.14
CA LEU A 367 8.43 -14.47 -5.78
C LEU A 367 9.44 -14.23 -6.91
N GLY A 368 10.71 -14.56 -6.68
CA GLY A 368 11.73 -14.50 -7.72
C GLY A 368 11.40 -15.41 -8.91
N ASP A 369 10.95 -16.64 -8.65
CA ASP A 369 10.54 -17.60 -9.69
C ASP A 369 9.37 -17.06 -10.52
N LEU A 370 8.34 -16.50 -9.87
CA LEU A 370 7.20 -15.88 -10.55
C LEU A 370 7.63 -14.69 -11.42
N VAL A 371 8.45 -13.78 -10.87
CA VAL A 371 8.90 -12.57 -11.59
C VAL A 371 9.71 -12.94 -12.82
N GLU A 372 10.62 -13.92 -12.72
CA GLU A 372 11.41 -14.40 -13.86
C GLU A 372 10.53 -15.08 -14.91
N ALA A 373 9.68 -16.02 -14.48
CA ALA A 373 8.87 -16.83 -15.37
C ALA A 373 7.79 -16.00 -16.11
N ALA A 374 7.10 -15.11 -15.39
CA ALA A 374 6.05 -14.28 -15.95
C ALA A 374 6.57 -12.95 -16.54
N GLY A 375 7.84 -12.61 -16.29
CA GLY A 375 8.46 -11.40 -16.80
C GLY A 375 7.91 -10.10 -16.21
N VAL A 376 7.57 -10.13 -14.91
CA VAL A 376 7.04 -8.97 -14.17
C VAL A 376 8.03 -7.81 -14.20
N ASP A 377 7.52 -6.61 -14.48
CA ASP A 377 8.35 -5.42 -14.69
C ASP A 377 8.62 -4.65 -13.39
N LEU A 378 7.63 -4.62 -12.49
CA LEU A 378 7.71 -3.83 -11.26
C LEU A 378 6.94 -4.46 -10.11
N ILE A 379 7.50 -4.40 -8.90
CA ILE A 379 6.79 -4.71 -7.66
C ILE A 379 6.49 -3.40 -6.92
N GLN A 380 5.20 -3.11 -6.76
CA GLN A 380 4.74 -2.06 -5.86
C GLN A 380 4.73 -2.60 -4.43
N MET A 381 5.67 -2.14 -3.62
CA MET A 381 5.87 -2.60 -2.24
C MET A 381 4.93 -1.83 -1.30
N ARG A 382 3.62 -2.10 -1.40
CA ARG A 382 2.59 -1.40 -0.62
C ARG A 382 2.52 -1.96 0.80
N ASN A 383 2.62 -1.11 1.81
CA ASN A 383 2.47 -1.57 3.19
C ASN A 383 1.04 -2.09 3.42
N LEU A 384 0.91 -3.34 3.84
CA LEU A 384 -0.39 -3.93 4.15
C LEU A 384 -1.03 -3.21 5.35
N SER A 385 -2.16 -2.55 5.09
CA SER A 385 -2.97 -1.88 6.09
C SER A 385 -3.87 -2.88 6.82
N ILE A 386 -3.39 -3.39 7.95
CA ILE A 386 -4.12 -4.35 8.77
C ILE A 386 -3.59 -4.36 10.20
N ASP A 387 -4.45 -4.70 11.14
CA ASP A 387 -4.07 -5.06 12.50
C ASP A 387 -2.98 -6.16 12.51
N PRO A 388 -1.76 -5.88 13.03
CA PRO A 388 -0.66 -6.84 13.00
C PRO A 388 -0.98 -8.16 13.70
N ALA A 389 -1.71 -8.12 14.82
CA ALA A 389 -2.07 -9.31 15.58
C ALA A 389 -3.07 -10.20 14.82
N LEU A 390 -4.03 -9.57 14.13
CA LEU A 390 -4.99 -10.27 13.27
C LEU A 390 -4.28 -10.98 12.12
N TYR A 391 -3.37 -10.28 11.43
CA TYR A 391 -2.66 -10.83 10.29
C TYR A 391 -1.73 -11.98 10.67
N CYS A 392 -0.91 -11.81 11.72
CA CYS A 392 -0.02 -12.87 12.20
C CYS A 392 -0.79 -14.14 12.58
N ARG A 393 -1.95 -14.01 13.24
CA ARG A 393 -2.81 -15.17 13.58
C ARG A 393 -3.39 -15.83 12.33
N ALA A 394 -3.93 -15.05 11.40
CA ALA A 394 -4.56 -15.58 10.19
C ALA A 394 -3.55 -16.31 9.29
N MET A 395 -2.34 -15.77 9.18
CA MET A 395 -1.25 -16.37 8.40
C MET A 395 -0.46 -17.42 9.19
N LYS A 396 -0.68 -17.56 10.51
CA LYS A 396 0.11 -18.44 11.40
C LYS A 396 1.62 -18.18 11.26
N LEU A 397 2.01 -16.91 11.32
CA LEU A 397 3.42 -16.52 11.19
C LEU A 397 4.21 -16.96 12.42
N GLU A 398 5.26 -17.73 12.18
CA GLU A 398 6.22 -18.19 13.18
C GLU A 398 7.65 -17.86 12.73
N GLY A 399 8.54 -17.63 13.69
CA GLY A 399 9.95 -17.31 13.43
C GLY A 399 10.18 -15.89 12.91
N GLU A 400 11.37 -15.69 12.35
CA GLU A 400 11.86 -14.43 11.78
C GLU A 400 12.14 -14.62 10.28
N GLY A 401 11.79 -13.62 9.46
CA GLY A 401 12.21 -13.53 8.07
C GLY A 401 13.68 -13.10 7.91
N LEU A 402 14.17 -13.08 6.67
CA LEU A 402 15.53 -12.66 6.34
C LEU A 402 15.78 -11.16 6.63
N GLY A 403 14.71 -10.36 6.58
CA GLY A 403 14.70 -8.90 6.57
C GLY A 403 14.25 -8.36 5.21
N MET A 404 13.38 -7.35 5.21
CA MET A 404 12.85 -6.75 3.98
C MET A 404 13.93 -6.14 3.07
N VAL A 405 14.99 -5.57 3.65
CA VAL A 405 16.14 -5.03 2.88
C VAL A 405 16.91 -6.14 2.19
N GLU A 406 17.08 -7.27 2.86
CA GLU A 406 17.75 -8.46 2.30
C GLU A 406 16.90 -9.07 1.16
N MET A 407 15.59 -9.17 1.33
CA MET A 407 14.66 -9.57 0.26
C MET A 407 14.85 -8.70 -0.99
N LEU A 408 14.77 -7.37 -0.83
CA LEU A 408 14.90 -6.43 -1.95
C LEU A 408 16.29 -6.52 -2.61
N THR A 409 17.34 -6.72 -1.81
CA THR A 409 18.71 -6.89 -2.32
C THR A 409 18.84 -8.16 -3.16
N ARG A 410 18.37 -9.30 -2.65
CA ARG A 410 18.44 -10.59 -3.34
C ARG A 410 17.66 -10.60 -4.65
N LEU A 411 16.43 -10.08 -4.64
CA LEU A 411 15.59 -10.01 -5.83
C LEU A 411 16.21 -9.10 -6.89
N LYS A 412 16.80 -7.96 -6.49
CA LYS A 412 17.46 -7.03 -7.42
C LYS A 412 18.74 -7.62 -8.01
N GLN A 413 19.54 -8.33 -7.20
CA GLN A 413 20.74 -9.03 -7.67
C GLN A 413 20.40 -10.18 -8.62
N ARG A 414 19.35 -10.94 -8.31
CA ARG A 414 18.86 -12.04 -9.14
C ARG A 414 18.27 -11.54 -10.46
N ILE A 415 17.50 -10.46 -10.40
CA ILE A 415 16.71 -9.93 -11.52
C ILE A 415 16.97 -8.42 -11.65
N PRO A 416 18.10 -7.99 -12.26
CA PRO A 416 18.44 -6.57 -12.34
C PRO A 416 17.35 -5.69 -12.97
N ARG A 417 16.64 -6.21 -13.99
CA ARG A 417 15.51 -5.52 -14.63
C ARG A 417 14.28 -5.32 -13.74
N LEU A 418 14.18 -6.01 -12.60
CA LEU A 418 13.04 -5.85 -11.71
C LEU A 418 13.08 -4.47 -11.06
N GLN A 419 11.97 -3.74 -11.19
CA GLN A 419 11.84 -2.42 -10.58
C GLN A 419 11.09 -2.51 -9.25
N TYR A 420 11.44 -1.63 -8.32
CA TYR A 420 10.62 -1.37 -7.13
C TYR A 420 9.87 -0.06 -7.31
N GLY A 421 8.71 0.03 -6.67
CA GLY A 421 7.92 1.24 -6.69
C GLY A 421 6.87 1.25 -5.60
N TYR A 422 6.09 2.31 -5.65
CA TYR A 422 4.87 2.47 -4.87
C TYR A 422 3.73 2.91 -5.81
N PHE A 423 3.98 3.72 -6.83
CA PHE A 423 2.92 4.30 -7.68
C PHE A 423 2.85 3.70 -9.08
N ASN A 424 1.70 3.93 -9.73
CA ASN A 424 1.53 3.64 -11.15
C ASN A 424 2.37 4.62 -11.98
N ARG A 425 2.77 4.18 -13.16
CA ARG A 425 3.68 4.91 -14.05
C ARG A 425 2.99 5.25 -15.35
N THR A 426 3.46 6.32 -16.00
CA THR A 426 3.06 6.62 -17.37
C THR A 426 3.89 5.78 -18.35
N ARG A 427 3.40 5.61 -19.58
CA ARG A 427 4.12 4.88 -20.64
C ARG A 427 5.53 5.38 -20.86
N GLU A 428 5.73 6.70 -20.79
CA GLU A 428 7.02 7.36 -20.97
C GLU A 428 8.02 6.99 -19.86
N ASN A 429 7.52 6.50 -18.72
CA ASN A 429 8.30 6.19 -17.53
C ASN A 429 8.20 4.72 -17.09
N PHE A 430 7.75 3.81 -17.97
CA PHE A 430 7.75 2.38 -17.66
C PHE A 430 9.16 1.83 -17.44
N TYR A 431 10.14 2.31 -18.20
CA TYR A 431 11.54 1.89 -18.12
C TYR A 431 12.47 3.11 -18.07
N PRO A 432 12.54 3.84 -16.93
CA PRO A 432 13.38 5.02 -16.79
C PRO A 432 14.86 4.67 -16.92
N GLU A 433 15.67 5.57 -17.45
CA GLU A 433 17.12 5.33 -17.58
C GLU A 433 17.77 4.91 -16.26
N GLY A 434 18.59 3.86 -16.30
CA GLY A 434 19.32 3.35 -15.13
C GLY A 434 18.50 2.50 -14.15
N TYR A 435 17.23 2.18 -14.44
CA TYR A 435 16.36 1.39 -13.54
C TYR A 435 16.94 0.04 -13.12
N GLU A 436 17.90 -0.53 -13.85
CA GLU A 436 18.52 -1.81 -13.52
C GLU A 436 19.42 -1.74 -12.27
N THR A 437 19.95 -0.56 -11.97
CA THR A 437 20.91 -0.33 -10.86
C THR A 437 20.44 0.76 -9.90
N ASP A 438 19.19 1.21 -10.04
CA ASP A 438 18.67 2.39 -9.35
C ASP A 438 18.38 2.18 -7.87
N TRP A 439 18.37 0.92 -7.39
CA TRP A 439 18.13 0.53 -6.01
C TRP A 439 19.42 -0.04 -5.39
N PRO A 440 19.77 0.31 -4.12
CA PRO A 440 18.95 1.02 -3.13
C PRO A 440 18.79 2.52 -3.40
N LEU A 441 17.59 3.05 -3.12
CA LEU A 441 17.33 4.49 -3.22
C LEU A 441 17.93 5.22 -2.01
N PRO A 442 18.48 6.44 -2.20
CA PRO A 442 18.86 7.28 -1.07
C PRO A 442 17.62 7.71 -0.28
N VAL A 443 17.84 7.92 1.01
CA VAL A 443 16.83 8.40 1.95
C VAL A 443 16.68 9.90 1.82
#